data_AF-A0A972UR49-F1
#
_entry.id   AF-A0A972UR49-F1
#
_cell.length_a   1.000
_cell.length_b   1.000
_cell.length_c   1.000
_cell.angle_alpha   90.00
_cell.angle_beta   90.00
_cell.angle_gamma   90.00
#
_symmetry.space_group_name_H-M   'P 1'
#
loop_
_entity.id
_entity.type
_entity.pdbx_description
1 polymer ?
#
loop_
_entity_poly.entity_id
_entity_poly.type
_entity_poly.pdbx_seq_one_letter_code
_entity_poly.pdbx_strand_id
1 'polypeptide(L)' 'MWTMSHDELFEVLGQVKPMLVIPMHYGSLGGVDAFVARAQKRWKVRRHPDASINISFRNLPRRTEVLFLQGY' A
#
# COMPACT_ATOMS: atom_id res chain seq x y z
N MET A 1 7.67 1.92 -18.09
CA MET A 1 6.58 1.58 -17.15
C MET A 1 5.95 2.88 -16.69
N TRP A 2 4.63 3.04 -16.85
CA TRP A 2 3.93 4.32 -16.66
C TRP A 2 3.25 4.37 -15.29
N THR A 3 4.04 4.47 -14.23
CA THR A 3 3.55 4.61 -12.84
C THR A 3 4.20 5.82 -12.20
N MET A 4 3.52 6.44 -11.22
CA MET A 4 4.10 7.52 -10.41
C MET A 4 5.40 7.07 -9.72
N SER A 5 6.28 8.02 -9.42
CA SER A 5 7.42 7.77 -8.54
C SER A 5 6.94 7.51 -7.10
N HIS A 6 7.78 6.87 -6.27
CA HIS A 6 7.46 6.70 -4.86
C HIS A 6 7.34 8.03 -4.11
N ASP A 7 8.09 9.07 -4.50
CA ASP A 7 8.01 10.36 -3.81
C ASP A 7 6.66 11.03 -4.04
N GLU A 8 6.22 11.11 -5.30
CA GLU A 8 4.90 11.63 -5.67
C GLU A 8 3.77 10.81 -5.04
N LEU A 9 3.87 9.48 -5.07
CA LEU A 9 2.88 8.60 -4.46
C LEU A 9 2.72 8.86 -2.97
N PHE A 10 3.83 9.01 -2.23
CA PHE A 10 3.78 9.25 -0.79
C PHE A 10 3.29 10.65 -0.43
N GLU A 11 3.54 11.65 -1.28
CA GLU A 11 2.95 12.98 -1.13
C GLU A 11 1.42 12.91 -1.26
N VAL A 12 0.92 12.28 -2.33
CA VAL A 12 -0.52 12.10 -2.57
C VAL A 12 -1.17 11.34 -1.42
N LEU A 13 -0.57 10.25 -0.96
CA LEU A 13 -1.09 9.49 0.18
C LEU A 13 -1.14 10.32 1.48
N GLY A 14 -0.20 11.26 1.66
CA GLY A 14 -0.20 12.21 2.78
C GLY A 14 -1.33 13.24 2.72
N GLN A 15 -1.75 13.62 1.52
CA GLN A 15 -2.86 14.55 1.29
C GLN A 15 -4.21 13.85 1.41
N VAL A 16 -4.39 12.71 0.74
CA VAL A 16 -5.64 11.94 0.71
C VAL A 16 -5.97 11.33 2.08
N LYS A 17 -4.94 10.92 2.83
CA LYS A 17 -5.08 10.24 4.13
C LYS A 17 -6.04 9.04 4.05
N PRO A 18 -5.83 8.09 3.13
CA PRO A 18 -6.73 6.96 2.95
C PRO A 18 -6.73 6.05 4.18
N MET A 19 -7.83 5.36 4.44
CA MET A 19 -7.85 4.34 5.50
C MET A 19 -7.08 3.09 5.07
N LEU A 20 -7.19 2.68 3.80
CA LEU A 20 -6.50 1.50 3.27
C LEU A 20 -5.79 1.84 1.96
N VAL A 21 -4.53 1.41 1.85
CA VAL A 21 -3.73 1.50 0.63
C VAL A 21 -3.44 0.08 0.14
N ILE A 22 -3.85 -0.23 -1.08
CA ILE A 22 -3.53 -1.50 -1.75
C ILE A 22 -2.64 -1.15 -2.94
N PRO A 23 -1.31 -1.28 -2.83
CA PRO A 23 -0.44 -0.94 -3.94
C PRO A 23 -0.64 -1.93 -5.09
N MET A 24 -0.45 -1.46 -6.31
CA MET A 24 -0.54 -2.25 -7.54
C MET A 24 0.59 -1.85 -8.48
N HIS A 25 0.89 -2.72 -9.46
CA HIS A 25 1.93 -2.50 -10.49
C HIS A 25 3.35 -2.36 -9.95
N TYR A 26 3.89 -3.44 -9.40
CA TYR A 26 5.28 -3.52 -8.97
C TYR A 26 6.18 -3.82 -10.16
N GLY A 27 6.93 -2.82 -10.62
CA GLY A 27 7.78 -2.98 -11.81
C GLY A 27 8.99 -3.89 -11.63
N SER A 28 9.36 -4.17 -10.38
CA SER A 28 10.43 -5.08 -9.99
C SER A 28 10.34 -5.37 -8.49
N LEU A 29 10.94 -6.48 -8.03
CA LEU A 29 11.06 -6.80 -6.60
C LEU A 29 11.78 -5.69 -5.81
N GLY A 30 12.79 -5.03 -6.40
CA GLY A 30 13.48 -3.90 -5.76
C GLY A 30 12.58 -2.68 -5.52
N GLY A 31 11.56 -2.47 -6.37
CA GLY A 31 10.56 -1.42 -6.17
C GLY A 31 9.64 -1.70 -4.97
N VAL A 32 9.27 -2.97 -4.76
CA VAL A 32 8.44 -3.40 -3.62
C VAL A 32 9.16 -3.09 -2.31
N ASP A 33 10.42 -3.52 -2.18
CA ASP A 33 11.18 -3.36 -0.93
C ASP A 33 11.42 -1.88 -0.61
N ALA A 34 11.73 -1.06 -1.62
CA ALA A 34 11.88 0.38 -1.46
C ALA A 34 10.58 1.06 -0.99
N PHE A 35 9.43 0.64 -1.54
CA PHE A 35 8.13 1.13 -1.09
C PHE A 35 7.86 0.72 0.36
N VAL A 36 8.05 -0.57 0.70
CA VAL A 36 7.80 -1.10 2.05
C VAL A 36 8.66 -0.38 3.08
N ALA A 37 9.96 -0.21 2.81
CA ALA A 37 10.89 0.47 3.71
C ALA A 37 10.49 1.93 3.98
N ARG A 38 9.86 2.61 3.02
CA ARG A 38 9.32 3.97 3.21
C ARG A 38 7.97 3.94 3.93
N ALA A 39 7.08 3.01 3.57
CA ALA A 39 5.74 2.87 4.12
C ALA A 39 5.77 2.57 5.62
N GLN A 40 6.64 1.64 6.05
CA GLN A 40 6.77 1.24 7.45
C GLN A 40 7.20 2.39 8.38
N LYS A 41 7.79 3.47 7.85
CA LYS A 41 8.12 4.67 8.63
C LYS A 41 6.89 5.51 9.01
N ARG A 42 5.76 5.34 8.29
CA ARG A 42 4.56 6.18 8.41
C ARG A 42 3.30 5.41 8.76
N TRP A 43 3.15 4.21 8.21
CA TRP A 43 1.93 3.41 8.30
C TRP A 43 2.25 1.95 8.62
N LYS A 44 1.25 1.26 9.19
CA LYS A 44 1.33 -0.18 9.37
C LYS A 44 1.27 -0.85 8.01
N VAL A 45 2.24 -1.72 7.73
CA VAL A 45 2.30 -2.50 6.50
C VAL A 45 2.00 -3.95 6.80
N ARG A 46 1.06 -4.53 6.05
CA ARG A 46 0.60 -5.91 6.20
C ARG A 46 0.65 -6.64 4.87
N ARG A 47 0.77 -7.96 4.95
CA ARG A 47 0.59 -8.88 3.83
C ARG A 47 -0.63 -9.75 4.12
N HIS A 48 -1.48 -9.92 3.12
CA HIS A 48 -2.62 -10.83 3.15
C HIS A 48 -2.22 -12.16 2.48
N PRO A 49 -2.61 -13.31 3.03
CA PRO A 49 -2.27 -14.60 2.45
C PRO A 49 -2.96 -14.87 1.11
N ASP A 50 -4.11 -14.22 0.86
CA ASP A 50 -4.91 -14.39 -0.36
C ASP A 50 -4.77 -13.22 -1.33
N ALA A 51 -5.02 -13.50 -2.63
CA ALA A 51 -5.04 -12.50 -3.70
C ALA A 51 -6.30 -11.62 -3.71
N SER A 52 -7.23 -11.87 -2.79
CA SER A 52 -8.49 -11.13 -2.68
C SER A 52 -8.85 -10.88 -1.21
N ILE A 53 -9.63 -9.82 -0.99
CA ILE A 53 -10.19 -9.46 0.32
C ILE A 53 -11.61 -8.94 0.15
N ASN A 54 -12.42 -9.11 1.19
CA ASN A 54 -13.71 -8.43 1.31
C ASN A 54 -13.54 -7.19 2.21
N ILE A 55 -13.94 -6.02 1.72
CA ILE A 55 -13.87 -4.75 2.46
C ILE A 55 -15.28 -4.24 2.72
N SER A 56 -15.49 -3.74 3.93
CA SER A 56 -16.70 -3.06 4.38
C SER A 56 -16.35 -1.99 5.41
N PHE A 57 -17.29 -1.10 5.74
CA PHE A 57 -17.11 -0.13 6.83
C PHE A 57 -16.80 -0.78 8.19
N ARG A 58 -17.18 -2.05 8.39
CA ARG A 58 -16.93 -2.77 9.64
C ARG A 58 -15.47 -3.22 9.78
N ASN A 59 -14.79 -3.54 8.67
CA ASN A 59 -13.45 -4.13 8.70
C ASN A 59 -12.35 -3.22 8.14
N LEU A 60 -12.71 -2.00 7.75
CA LEU A 60 -11.74 -0.95 7.41
C LEU A 60 -10.88 -0.60 8.64
N PRO A 61 -9.57 -0.39 8.46
CA PRO A 61 -8.69 -0.01 9.55
C PRO A 61 -9.00 1.42 10.01
N ARG A 62 -8.79 1.70 11.30
CA ARG A 62 -9.11 3.01 11.93
C ARG A 62 -8.07 4.09 11.63
N ARG A 63 -6.92 3.70 11.07
CA ARG A 63 -5.82 4.56 10.63
C ARG A 63 -5.30 4.00 9.30
N THR A 64 -4.60 4.81 8.53
CA THR A 64 -3.99 4.38 7.27
C THR A 64 -3.15 3.12 7.47
N GLU A 65 -3.54 2.04 6.79
CA GLU A 65 -2.75 0.81 6.68
C GLU A 65 -2.44 0.53 5.21
N VAL A 66 -1.26 0.00 4.95
CA VAL A 66 -0.88 -0.54 3.65
C VAL A 66 -1.09 -2.05 3.69
N LEU A 67 -1.85 -2.57 2.75
CA LEU A 67 -2.12 -4.00 2.61
C LEU A 67 -1.68 -4.50 1.24
N PHE A 68 -0.74 -5.42 1.27
CA PHE A 68 -0.32 -6.19 0.12
C PHE A 68 -1.16 -7.47 0.01
N LEU A 69 -1.81 -7.70 -1.12
CA LEU A 69 -2.53 -8.96 -1.40
C LEU A 69 -1.56 -9.98 -2.00
N GLN A 70 -1.84 -11.28 -1.95
CA GLN A 70 -0.99 -12.28 -2.60
C GLN A 70 -0.94 -12.09 -4.13
N GLY A 71 0.20 -12.40 -4.76
CA GLY A 71 0.34 -12.35 -6.22
C GLY A 71 1.14 -11.15 -6.76
N TYR A 72 1.97 -10.53 -5.92
CA TYR A 72 2.96 -9.51 -6.30
C TYR A 72 4.39 -9.96 -6.04
#